data_AF-A0A350QGL6-F1
#
_entry.id   AF-A0A350QGL6-F1
#
_cell.length_a   1.000
_cell.length_b   1.000
_cell.length_c   1.000
_cell.angle_alpha   90.00
_cell.angle_beta   90.00
_cell.angle_gamma   90.00
#
_symmetry.space_group_name_H-M   'P 1'
#
loop_
_entity.id
_entity.type
_entity.pdbx_description
1 polymer ?
#
loop_
_entity_poly.entity_id
_entity_poly.type
_entity_poly.pdbx_seq_one_letter_code
_entity_poly.pdbx_strand_id
1 'polypeptide(L)' 'FFSFTGWKGSFYGDQHAYGKQAVRFYTETKTITARWFDDSIPVSGPNMSINLR' A
#
# COMPACT_ATOMS: atom_id res chain seq x y z
N PHE A 1 -24.42 -22.77 -5.40
CA PHE A 1 -23.20 -22.31 -6.08
C PHE A 1 -22.18 -23.43 -6.04
N PHE A 2 -21.66 -23.89 -7.17
CA PHE A 2 -20.69 -25.00 -7.23
C PHE A 2 -19.27 -24.41 -7.24
N SER A 3 -18.53 -24.61 -6.15
CA SER A 3 -17.14 -24.19 -6.06
C SER A 3 -16.28 -25.22 -6.80
N PHE A 4 -15.66 -24.84 -7.91
CA PHE A 4 -14.64 -25.66 -8.55
C PHE A 4 -13.38 -25.63 -7.69
N THR A 5 -13.34 -26.47 -6.67
CA THR A 5 -12.12 -26.75 -5.91
C THR A 5 -11.40 -27.88 -6.62
N GLY A 6 -10.24 -27.63 -7.19
CA GLY A 6 -9.48 -28.68 -7.89
C GLY A 6 -9.05 -29.78 -6.92
N TRP A 7 -9.71 -30.93 -6.95
CA TRP A 7 -9.22 -32.15 -6.30
C TRP A 7 -8.31 -32.90 -7.28
N LYS A 8 -7.18 -33.45 -6.81
CA LYS A 8 -6.27 -34.34 -7.57
C LYS A 8 -5.53 -33.68 -8.74
N GLY A 9 -5.20 -32.39 -8.63
CA GLY A 9 -4.49 -31.67 -9.70
C GLY A 9 -5.41 -31.20 -10.84
N SER A 10 -6.72 -31.17 -10.61
CA SER A 10 -7.72 -30.62 -11.56
C SER A 10 -7.67 -29.09 -11.71
N PHE A 11 -6.79 -28.41 -10.96
CA PHE A 11 -6.65 -26.96 -11.00
C PHE A 11 -5.17 -26.56 -11.05
N TYR A 12 -4.82 -25.74 -12.05
CA TYR A 12 -3.49 -25.16 -12.20
C TYR A 12 -3.49 -23.74 -11.65
N GLY A 13 -2.60 -23.48 -10.70
CA GLY A 13 -2.48 -22.20 -10.00
C GLY A 13 -3.01 -22.25 -8.56
N ASP A 14 -2.61 -21.27 -7.76
CA ASP A 14 -2.94 -21.19 -6.33
C ASP A 14 -4.32 -20.55 -6.08
N GLN A 15 -4.77 -19.68 -6.99
CA GLN A 15 -5.91 -18.81 -6.77
C GLN A 15 -7.20 -19.34 -7.38
N HIS A 16 -8.18 -19.64 -6.53
CA HIS A 16 -9.48 -20.15 -6.94
C HIS A 16 -10.33 -19.06 -7.63
N ALA A 17 -11.26 -19.48 -8.50
CA ALA A 17 -12.05 -18.59 -9.36
C ALA A 17 -13.00 -17.62 -8.64
N TYR A 18 -13.19 -17.75 -7.33
CA TYR A 18 -14.24 -17.04 -6.60
C TYR A 18 -13.76 -16.38 -5.30
N GLY A 19 -14.53 -15.39 -4.85
CA GLY A 19 -14.34 -14.71 -3.58
C GLY A 19 -13.05 -13.90 -3.52
N LYS A 20 -12.39 -13.90 -2.36
CA LYS A 20 -11.18 -13.11 -2.11
C LYS A 20 -10.00 -13.50 -3.03
N GLN A 21 -9.97 -14.74 -3.51
CA GLN A 21 -8.90 -15.21 -4.40
C GLN A 21 -9.05 -14.65 -5.82
N ALA A 22 -10.27 -14.45 -6.31
CA ALA A 22 -10.53 -13.81 -7.61
C ALA A 22 -10.08 -12.34 -7.64
N VAL A 23 -10.31 -11.60 -6.56
CA VAL A 23 -9.85 -10.21 -6.44
C VAL A 23 -8.32 -10.16 -6.48
N ARG A 24 -7.65 -11.02 -5.71
CA ARG A 24 -6.18 -11.13 -5.71
C ARG A 24 -5.58 -11.54 -7.06
N PHE A 25 -6.33 -12.26 -7.90
CA PHE A 25 -5.86 -12.62 -9.24
C PHE A 25 -5.82 -11.41 -10.19
N TYR A 26 -6.82 -10.52 -10.09
CA TYR A 26 -6.93 -9.34 -10.97
C TYR A 26 -6.26 -8.07 -10.40
N THR A 27 -5.84 -8.07 -9.13
CA THR A 27 -5.24 -6.91 -8.47
C THR A 27 -3.90 -7.26 -7.81
N GLU A 28 -2.94 -6.36 -7.89
CA GLU A 28 -1.64 -6.48 -7.22
C GLU A 28 -1.60 -5.67 -5.90
N THR A 29 -0.92 -6.20 -4.88
CA THR A 29 -0.74 -5.47 -3.62
C THR A 29 0.39 -4.46 -3.74
N LYS A 30 0.07 -3.17 -3.67
CA LYS A 30 1.06 -2.08 -3.65
C LYS A 30 1.23 -1.52 -2.24
N THR A 31 2.45 -1.61 -1.69
CA THR A 31 2.79 -1.00 -0.40
C THR A 31 3.43 0.37 -0.62
N ILE A 32 2.80 1.43 -0.12
CA ILE A 32 3.28 2.82 -0.25
C ILE A 32 3.77 3.31 1.11
N THR A 33 5.02 3.78 1.17
CA THR A 33 5.59 4.47 2.33
C THR A 33 5.87 5.91 1.95
N ALA A 34 5.22 6.87 2.62
CA ALA A 34 5.43 8.30 2.40
C ALA A 34 6.04 8.94 3.64
N ARG A 35 7.00 9.84 3.43
CA ARG A 35 7.57 10.72 4.45
C ARG A 35 7.52 12.16 3.94
N TRP A 36 6.90 13.03 4.73
CA TRP A 36 6.85 14.47 4.45
C TRP A 36 7.89 15.17 5.33
N PHE A 37 8.81 15.89 4.69
CA PHE A 37 9.82 16.69 5.40
C PHE A 37 9.29 18.11 5.62
N ASP A 38 9.49 18.62 6.84
CA ASP A 38 9.07 19.97 7.27
C ASP A 38 9.84 21.09 6.53
N ASP A 39 10.95 20.77 5.85
CA ASP A 39 11.74 21.74 5.06
C ASP A 39 10.96 22.40 3.89
N SER A 40 9.76 21.89 3.56
CA SER A 40 8.83 22.50 2.61
C SER A 40 7.88 23.53 3.23
N ILE A 41 7.85 23.63 4.56
CA ILE A 41 7.25 24.75 5.27
C ILE A 41 8.36 25.80 5.35
N PRO A 42 8.28 26.91 4.59
CA PRO A 42 9.25 27.97 4.77
C PRO A 42 9.17 28.40 6.22
N VAL A 43 10.24 28.16 6.98
CA VAL A 43 10.46 28.74 8.32
C VAL A 43 10.70 30.23 8.13
N SER A 44 9.71 30.93 7.57
CA SER A 44 9.62 32.38 7.53
C SER A 44 8.78 32.83 8.74
N GLY A 45 9.14 32.30 9.90
CA GLY A 45 8.86 32.99 11.16
C GLY A 45 9.94 34.06 11.32
N PRO A 46 9.61 35.31 11.70
CA PRO A 46 10.61 36.34 11.92
C PRO A 46 11.64 35.86 12.97
N ASN A 47 12.93 35.95 12.65
CA ASN A 47 14.01 35.57 13.54
C ASN A 47 13.98 36.44 14.82
N MET A 48 13.54 35.85 15.94
CA MET A 48 13.36 36.55 17.24
C MET A 48 14.61 36.49 18.14
N SER A 49 15.78 36.15 17.62
CA SER A 49 17.00 36.10 18.46
C SER A 49 17.65 37.47 18.55
N ILE A 50 17.64 38.07 19.76
CA ILE A 50 18.44 39.25 20.10
C ILE A 50 19.73 38.76 20.76
N ASN A 51 20.86 38.91 20.07
CA ASN A 51 22.18 38.72 20.66
C ASN A 51 22.59 40.03 21.36
N LEU A 52 22.64 40.02 22.70
CA LEU A 52 23.36 41.04 23.45
C LEU A 52 24.85 40.64 23.51
N ARG A 53 25.72 41.59 23.15
CA ARG A 53 27.18 41.48 23.32
C ARG A 53 27.58 41.72 24.76
#